data_AF-A0A840RS25-F1
#
_entry.id   AF-A0A840RS25-F1
#
_cell.length_a   1.000
_cell.length_b   1.000
_cell.length_c   1.000
_cell.angle_alpha   90.00
_cell.angle_beta   90.00
_cell.angle_gamma   90.00
#
_symmetry.space_group_name_H-M   'P 1'
#
loop_
_entity.id
_entity.type
_entity.pdbx_description
1 polymer ?
#
loop_
_entity_poly.entity_id
_entity_poly.type
_entity_poly.pdbx_seq_one_letter_code
_entity_poly.pdbx_strand_id
1 'polypeptide(L)'
;MKTRNDRVQQRGCGALWGPPCGFFYGPFYRAGHVVDCGSNNISTFDLTGTPTTARASQQNKPAPKKEVETKRLPSEAGLVLPMVMIFLAVMTFIGVTVIRNVTSGEKMAGNAHSQQMAFQAAEMALRICELDLQTHIRAGTTSEYIHSEFVPIPIKPEGVKTAPACKAMDISDRLVLGPTEVSKDENLHVYQVTARGTGPTDLTVVMLQSSLRFKI
;
A
#
# COMPACT_ATOMS: atom_id res chain seq x y z
N MET A 1 -16.85 12.44 -60.94
CA MET A 1 -16.66 11.14 -60.25
C MET A 1 -15.16 10.87 -60.18
N LYS A 2 -14.63 10.58 -58.98
CA LYS A 2 -13.22 10.27 -58.60
C LYS A 2 -12.22 11.45 -58.52
N THR A 3 -11.92 11.92 -57.30
CA THR A 3 -10.72 11.64 -56.42
C THR A 3 -9.49 12.47 -56.82
N ARG A 4 -8.68 13.08 -55.95
CA ARG A 4 -8.33 12.87 -54.54
C ARG A 4 -7.69 14.18 -54.06
N ASN A 5 -8.09 14.71 -52.91
CA ASN A 5 -7.55 15.94 -52.33
C ASN A 5 -6.69 15.57 -51.12
N ASP A 6 -5.46 16.04 -51.12
CA ASP A 6 -4.53 15.96 -50.00
C ASP A 6 -5.06 16.78 -48.82
N ARG A 7 -5.01 16.20 -47.62
CA ARG A 7 -4.83 17.00 -46.41
C ARG A 7 -4.18 16.20 -45.30
N VAL A 8 -2.90 16.52 -45.13
CA VAL A 8 -2.17 16.50 -43.87
C VAL A 8 -3.06 17.15 -42.80
N GLN A 9 -3.46 16.38 -41.79
CA GLN A 9 -4.06 16.92 -40.57
C GLN A 9 -3.19 16.48 -39.40
N GLN A 10 -2.22 17.33 -39.07
CA GLN A 10 -1.58 17.37 -37.78
C GLN A 10 -2.64 17.54 -36.69
N ARG A 11 -2.56 16.73 -35.63
CA ARG A 11 -3.07 17.09 -34.30
C ARG A 11 -1.97 16.84 -33.29
N GLY A 12 -1.29 17.91 -32.92
CA GLY A 12 -0.66 18.03 -31.61
C GLY A 12 -1.65 18.63 -30.62
N CYS A 13 -1.52 18.24 -29.35
CA CYS A 13 -1.59 19.05 -28.12
C CYS A 13 -2.27 18.31 -26.98
N GLY A 14 -1.56 18.24 -25.85
CA GLY A 14 -2.06 17.74 -24.57
C GLY A 14 -0.94 17.54 -23.54
N ALA A 15 -0.22 18.61 -23.20
CA ALA A 15 0.68 18.65 -22.05
C ALA A 15 -0.12 18.91 -20.76
N LEU A 16 0.23 18.24 -19.65
CA LEU A 16 0.45 18.80 -18.30
C LEU A 16 0.40 17.67 -17.24
N TRP A 17 1.49 17.49 -16.50
CA TRP A 17 1.63 17.46 -15.02
C TRP A 17 3.07 17.04 -14.69
N GLY A 18 3.77 17.85 -13.88
CA GLY A 18 5.23 17.88 -13.73
C GLY A 18 5.84 17.05 -12.58
N PRO A 19 7.17 17.16 -12.35
CA PRO A 19 7.98 16.39 -11.38
C PRO A 19 8.31 17.20 -10.09
N PRO A 20 8.96 16.64 -9.04
CA PRO A 20 10.44 16.62 -8.97
C PRO A 20 11.13 15.47 -8.16
N CYS A 21 12.34 15.12 -8.63
CA CYS A 21 13.58 14.81 -7.90
C CYS A 21 13.73 13.56 -6.98
N GLY A 22 14.65 12.65 -7.40
CA GLY A 22 15.36 11.70 -6.54
C GLY A 22 16.22 10.65 -7.29
N PHE A 23 17.43 11.05 -7.74
CA PHE A 23 18.74 10.33 -7.85
C PHE A 23 18.78 8.77 -7.93
N PHE A 24 19.61 8.01 -8.68
CA PHE A 24 20.83 8.11 -9.52
C PHE A 24 21.01 6.66 -10.12
N TYR A 25 21.44 6.36 -11.36
CA TYR A 25 22.81 6.31 -11.89
C TYR A 25 22.77 5.77 -13.35
N GLY A 26 23.58 6.33 -14.26
CA GLY A 26 24.05 5.63 -15.47
C GLY A 26 23.87 6.37 -16.81
N PRO A 27 24.96 6.72 -17.53
CA PRO A 27 24.89 7.24 -18.89
C PRO A 27 25.07 6.10 -19.89
N PHE A 28 24.18 5.89 -20.87
CA PHE A 28 24.59 5.19 -22.10
C PHE A 28 23.69 5.53 -23.29
N TYR A 29 24.28 6.34 -24.17
CA TYR A 29 24.10 6.49 -25.61
C TYR A 29 22.78 6.05 -26.28
N ARG A 30 22.14 7.08 -26.82
CA ARG A 30 21.14 7.09 -27.88
C ARG A 30 21.67 6.41 -29.15
N ALA A 31 20.99 5.36 -29.61
CA ALA A 31 20.96 4.93 -31.01
C ALA A 31 19.53 4.49 -31.32
N GLY A 32 18.81 5.30 -32.10
CA GLY A 32 17.44 4.99 -32.52
C GLY A 32 17.47 3.90 -33.58
N HIS A 33 16.87 2.75 -33.27
CA HIS A 33 16.47 1.76 -34.26
C HIS A 33 14.99 1.95 -34.56
N VAL A 34 14.65 2.20 -35.83
CA VAL A 34 13.28 2.00 -36.32
C VAL A 34 13.23 0.56 -36.82
N VAL A 35 12.42 -0.27 -36.14
CA VAL A 35 12.14 -1.64 -36.57
C VAL A 35 10.92 -1.57 -37.49
N ASP A 36 11.10 -1.87 -38.77
CA ASP A 36 10.01 -2.01 -39.72
C ASP A 36 9.39 -3.42 -39.53
N CYS A 37 8.18 -3.49 -38.99
CA CYS A 37 7.47 -4.75 -38.78
C CYS A 37 6.95 -5.29 -40.12
N GLY A 38 7.80 -5.99 -40.87
CA GLY A 38 7.38 -6.66 -42.10
C GLY A 38 8.47 -7.31 -42.96
N SER A 39 9.75 -7.25 -42.59
CA SER A 39 10.83 -7.90 -43.36
C SER A 39 11.91 -8.45 -42.44
N ASN A 40 12.22 -9.73 -42.59
CA ASN A 40 13.20 -10.49 -41.81
C ASN A 40 14.65 -10.29 -42.32
N ASN A 41 14.98 -9.09 -42.80
CA ASN A 41 16.33 -8.77 -43.25
C ASN A 41 16.81 -7.43 -42.65
N ILE A 42 17.90 -7.49 -41.89
CA ILE A 42 18.57 -6.31 -41.33
C ILE A 42 19.36 -5.65 -42.46
N SER A 43 18.85 -4.52 -42.95
CA SER A 43 19.58 -3.68 -43.91
C SER A 43 20.15 -2.48 -43.17
N THR A 44 21.47 -2.41 -43.01
CA THR A 44 22.13 -1.19 -42.55
C THR A 44 22.12 -0.17 -43.69
N PHE A 45 21.47 0.98 -43.49
CA PHE A 45 21.47 2.10 -44.43
C PHE A 45 22.42 3.19 -43.92
N ASP A 46 23.37 3.61 -44.76
CA ASP A 46 24.27 4.74 -44.51
C ASP A 46 23.68 6.04 -45.09
N LEU A 47 24.00 7.20 -44.51
CA LEU A 47 23.28 8.48 -44.70
C LEU A 47 23.49 9.21 -46.05
N THR A 48 23.90 8.52 -47.11
CA THR A 48 24.05 9.09 -48.44
C THR A 48 23.57 8.08 -49.49
N GLY A 49 22.31 8.17 -49.89
CA GLY A 49 21.65 7.24 -50.81
C GLY A 49 22.36 7.06 -52.16
N THR A 50 23.32 6.12 -52.21
CA THR A 50 23.96 5.65 -53.44
C THR A 50 24.14 4.12 -53.37
N PRO A 51 23.65 3.37 -54.38
CA PRO A 51 23.86 1.93 -54.42
C PRO A 51 25.29 1.64 -54.91
N THR A 52 26.21 1.44 -53.97
CA THR A 52 27.56 0.97 -54.32
C THR A 52 27.54 -0.54 -54.53
N THR A 53 27.35 -0.92 -55.78
CA THR A 53 27.50 -2.30 -56.24
C THR A 53 28.99 -2.59 -56.43
N ALA A 54 29.71 -2.97 -55.37
CA ALA A 54 31.09 -3.42 -55.49
C ALA A 54 31.13 -4.95 -55.68
N ARG A 55 31.10 -5.35 -56.96
CA ARG A 55 31.50 -6.68 -57.42
C ARG A 55 33.01 -6.82 -57.22
N ALA A 56 33.45 -7.61 -56.25
CA ALA A 56 34.80 -8.14 -56.21
C ALA A 56 34.72 -9.67 -56.34
N SER A 57 34.95 -10.13 -57.56
CA SER A 57 35.22 -11.52 -57.90
C SER A 57 36.45 -12.01 -57.14
N GLN A 58 36.25 -12.75 -56.04
CA GLN A 58 37.30 -13.55 -55.42
C GLN A 58 37.42 -14.89 -56.16
N GLN A 59 38.43 -14.93 -57.00
CA GLN A 59 38.95 -16.11 -57.67
C GLN A 59 39.27 -17.20 -56.63
N ASN A 60 38.59 -18.34 -56.75
CA ASN A 60 38.81 -19.52 -55.93
C ASN A 60 40.18 -20.13 -56.27
N LYS A 61 41.12 -20.11 -55.32
CA LYS A 61 42.39 -20.82 -55.41
C LYS A 61 42.36 -21.93 -54.34
N PRO A 62 42.36 -23.23 -54.72
CA PRO A 62 42.29 -24.29 -53.72
C PRO A 62 43.59 -24.33 -52.93
N ALA A 63 43.53 -23.94 -51.66
CA ALA A 63 44.62 -24.08 -50.71
C ALA A 63 44.89 -25.57 -50.41
N PRO A 64 46.14 -25.97 -50.10
CA PRO A 64 46.50 -27.35 -49.81
C PRO A 64 45.73 -27.87 -48.59
N LYS A 65 45.10 -29.04 -48.74
CA LYS A 65 44.36 -29.74 -47.69
C LYS A 65 45.33 -30.12 -46.56
N LYS A 66 45.40 -29.33 -45.49
CA LYS A 66 45.90 -29.83 -44.21
C LYS A 66 44.81 -30.74 -43.67
N GLU A 67 45.13 -32.03 -43.59
CA GLU A 67 44.30 -33.04 -42.96
C GLU A 67 44.01 -32.56 -41.54
N VAL A 68 42.75 -32.18 -41.31
CA VAL A 68 42.29 -31.75 -39.99
C VAL A 68 42.22 -33.02 -39.16
N GLU A 69 43.28 -33.29 -38.40
CA GLU A 69 43.28 -34.29 -37.34
C GLU A 69 42.19 -33.88 -36.34
N THR A 70 41.01 -34.44 -36.54
CA THR A 70 39.82 -34.20 -35.71
C THR A 70 40.03 -34.93 -34.40
N LYS A 71 40.77 -34.28 -33.50
CA LYS A 71 40.90 -34.71 -32.11
C LYS A 71 39.48 -34.75 -31.52
N ARG A 72 38.92 -35.95 -31.40
CA ARG A 72 37.59 -36.16 -30.84
C ARG A 72 37.61 -35.66 -29.40
N LEU A 73 36.97 -34.52 -29.15
CA LEU A 73 36.77 -34.02 -27.81
C LEU A 73 35.93 -35.06 -27.04
N PRO A 74 36.29 -35.37 -25.79
CA PRO A 74 35.58 -36.35 -24.98
C PRO A 74 34.10 -35.96 -24.87
N SER A 75 33.21 -36.95 -24.95
CA SER A 75 31.76 -36.78 -24.79
C SER A 75 31.45 -36.22 -23.41
N GLU A 76 31.12 -34.93 -23.32
CA GLU A 76 30.71 -34.31 -22.07
C GLU A 76 29.31 -34.81 -21.67
N ALA A 77 29.24 -35.50 -20.54
CA ALA A 77 27.99 -36.02 -20.01
C ALA A 77 27.18 -34.91 -19.33
N GLY A 78 26.11 -34.47 -19.98
CA GLY A 78 24.74 -34.42 -19.46
C GLY A 78 24.41 -33.82 -18.08
N LEU A 79 25.24 -32.98 -17.45
CA LEU A 79 24.97 -32.45 -16.11
C LEU A 79 24.04 -31.21 -16.08
N VAL A 80 23.65 -30.67 -17.24
CA VAL A 80 22.88 -29.41 -17.31
C VAL A 80 21.46 -29.57 -16.75
N LEU A 81 20.80 -30.70 -17.00
CA LEU A 81 19.42 -30.95 -16.59
C LEU A 81 19.22 -30.92 -15.05
N PRO A 82 20.01 -31.66 -14.23
CA PRO A 82 19.85 -31.59 -12.78
C PRO A 82 20.20 -30.22 -12.23
N MET A 83 21.17 -29.49 -12.82
CA MET A 83 21.52 -28.13 -12.38
C MET A 83 20.36 -27.18 -12.57
N VAL A 84 19.76 -27.14 -13.77
CA VAL A 84 18.60 -26.29 -14.07
C VAL A 84 17.42 -26.63 -13.16
N MET A 85 17.18 -27.91 -12.89
CA MET A 85 16.11 -28.33 -12.00
C MET A 85 16.31 -27.82 -10.56
N ILE A 86 17.54 -27.87 -10.04
CA ILE A 86 17.87 -27.36 -8.71
C ILE A 86 17.71 -25.84 -8.66
N PHE A 87 18.22 -25.11 -9.66
CA PHE A 87 18.05 -23.65 -9.72
C PHE A 87 16.59 -23.23 -9.79
N LEU A 88 15.78 -23.89 -10.61
CA LEU A 88 14.33 -23.66 -10.68
C LEU A 88 13.67 -23.97 -9.34
N ALA A 89 14.02 -25.07 -8.69
CA ALA A 89 13.48 -25.43 -7.38
C ALA A 89 13.78 -24.34 -6.34
N VAL A 90 15.04 -23.89 -6.26
CA VAL A 90 15.46 -22.85 -5.29
C VAL A 90 14.72 -21.54 -5.54
N MET A 91 14.63 -21.06 -6.79
CA MET A 91 13.87 -19.86 -7.13
C MET A 91 12.39 -19.99 -6.75
N THR A 92 11.80 -21.17 -6.95
CA THR A 92 10.41 -21.45 -6.57
C THR A 92 10.23 -21.39 -5.05
N PHE A 93 11.11 -21.99 -4.26
CA PHE A 93 11.03 -21.96 -2.80
C PHE A 93 11.14 -20.53 -2.24
N ILE A 94 12.05 -19.72 -2.80
CA ILE A 94 12.19 -18.31 -2.44
C ILE A 94 10.89 -17.55 -2.79
N GLY A 95 10.36 -17.74 -4.00
CA GLY A 95 9.11 -17.12 -4.45
C GLY A 95 7.91 -17.45 -3.54
N VAL A 96 7.73 -18.72 -3.18
CA VAL A 96 6.65 -19.16 -2.27
C VAL A 96 6.79 -18.53 -0.87
N THR A 97 8.02 -18.41 -0.38
CA THR A 97 8.28 -17.79 0.93
C THR A 97 7.91 -16.31 0.93
N VAL A 98 8.25 -15.57 -0.13
CA VAL A 98 7.88 -14.15 -0.28
C VAL A 98 6.36 -13.99 -0.31
N ILE A 99 5.64 -14.80 -1.08
CA ILE A 99 4.16 -14.74 -1.16
C ILE A 99 3.51 -14.96 0.22
N ARG A 100 4.00 -15.94 0.99
CA ARG A 100 3.49 -16.21 2.36
C ARG A 100 3.73 -15.03 3.31
N ASN A 101 4.86 -14.35 3.18
CA ASN A 101 5.15 -13.17 3.99
C ASN A 101 4.24 -11.99 3.63
N VAL A 102 4.01 -11.74 2.33
CA VAL A 102 3.11 -10.66 1.87
C VAL A 102 1.68 -10.89 2.35
N THR A 103 1.15 -12.11 2.18
CA THR A 103 -0.21 -12.46 2.64
C THR A 103 -0.39 -12.34 4.15
N SER A 104 0.66 -12.59 4.93
CA SER A 104 0.66 -12.36 6.38
C SER A 104 0.62 -10.86 6.71
N GLY A 105 1.38 -10.05 5.96
CA GLY A 105 1.38 -8.60 6.07
C GLY A 105 0.02 -7.96 5.73
N GLU A 106 -0.65 -8.44 4.69
CA GLU A 106 -2.00 -7.97 4.31
C GLU A 106 -3.03 -8.20 5.43
N LYS A 107 -2.99 -9.36 6.08
CA LYS A 107 -3.86 -9.66 7.22
C LYS A 107 -3.56 -8.78 8.44
N MET A 108 -2.27 -8.54 8.73
CA MET A 108 -1.86 -7.62 9.79
C MET A 108 -2.32 -6.18 9.50
N ALA A 109 -2.18 -5.72 8.26
CA ALA A 109 -2.64 -4.41 7.82
C ALA A 109 -4.17 -4.28 7.91
N GLY A 110 -4.92 -5.32 7.49
CA GLY A 110 -6.38 -5.35 7.60
C GLY A 110 -6.89 -5.33 9.05
N ASN A 111 -6.22 -6.09 9.94
CA ASN A 111 -6.55 -6.06 11.37
C ASN A 111 -6.23 -4.70 12.01
N ALA A 112 -5.05 -4.13 11.71
CA ALA A 112 -4.67 -2.81 12.21
C ALA A 112 -5.66 -1.73 11.74
N HIS A 113 -6.07 -1.77 10.47
CA HIS A 113 -7.06 -0.85 9.92
C HIS A 113 -8.43 -0.98 10.60
N SER A 114 -8.89 -2.22 10.85
CA SER A 114 -10.14 -2.49 11.57
C SER A 114 -10.11 -1.96 13.01
N GLN A 115 -8.97 -2.10 13.70
CA GLN A 115 -8.76 -1.55 15.04
C GLN A 115 -8.75 -0.01 15.03
N GLN A 116 -8.11 0.61 14.03
CA GLN A 116 -8.09 2.07 13.88
C GLN A 116 -9.50 2.63 13.68
N MET A 117 -10.33 2.00 12.84
CA MET A 117 -11.72 2.43 12.66
C MET A 117 -12.54 2.29 13.95
N ALA A 118 -12.38 1.18 14.67
CA ALA A 118 -13.03 0.99 15.97
C ALA A 118 -12.59 2.05 16.99
N PHE A 119 -11.31 2.42 16.99
CA PHE A 119 -10.77 3.47 17.86
C PHE A 119 -11.31 4.85 17.52
N GLN A 120 -11.34 5.23 16.23
CA GLN A 120 -11.97 6.48 15.78
C GLN A 120 -13.46 6.54 16.18
N ALA A 121 -14.16 5.42 16.05
CA ALA A 121 -15.56 5.29 16.48
C ALA A 121 -15.74 5.42 18.00
N ALA A 122 -14.78 4.93 18.79
CA ALA A 122 -14.78 5.11 20.24
C ALA A 122 -14.41 6.56 20.63
N GLU A 123 -13.50 7.21 19.92
CA GLU A 123 -13.09 8.59 20.21
C GLU A 123 -14.20 9.59 19.92
N MET A 124 -14.90 9.45 18.78
CA MET A 124 -16.06 10.30 18.48
C MET A 124 -17.14 10.14 19.56
N ALA A 125 -17.33 8.92 20.02
CA ALA A 125 -18.28 8.60 21.07
C ALA A 125 -17.93 9.23 22.40
N LEU A 126 -16.66 9.09 22.79
CA LEU A 126 -16.15 9.69 24.00
C LEU A 126 -16.34 11.21 23.98
N ARG A 127 -15.94 11.88 22.90
CA ARG A 127 -16.05 13.35 22.79
C ARG A 127 -17.49 13.85 22.91
N ILE A 128 -18.44 13.20 22.26
CA ILE A 128 -19.85 13.60 22.32
C ILE A 128 -20.37 13.46 23.75
N CYS A 129 -20.05 12.35 24.41
CA CYS A 129 -20.56 12.09 25.74
C CYS A 129 -19.88 12.94 26.81
N GLU A 130 -18.62 13.32 26.62
CA GLU A 130 -17.97 14.32 27.48
C GLU A 130 -18.62 15.70 27.34
N LEU A 131 -18.96 16.12 26.10
CA LEU A 131 -19.64 17.39 25.86
C LEU A 131 -21.04 17.40 26.48
N ASP A 132 -21.81 16.33 26.27
CA ASP A 132 -23.15 16.23 26.82
C ASP A 132 -23.14 16.09 28.35
N LEU A 133 -22.16 15.38 28.91
CA LEU A 133 -21.98 15.37 30.35
C LEU A 133 -21.67 16.78 30.89
N GLN A 134 -20.82 17.55 30.21
CA GLN A 134 -20.49 18.92 30.62
C GLN A 134 -21.70 19.86 30.61
N THR A 135 -22.62 19.71 29.64
CA THR A 135 -23.84 20.52 29.61
C THR A 135 -24.76 20.18 30.78
N HIS A 136 -24.96 18.88 31.07
CA HIS A 136 -25.80 18.43 32.18
C HIS A 136 -25.21 18.76 33.56
N ILE A 137 -23.88 18.71 33.71
CA ILE A 137 -23.21 19.14 34.95
C ILE A 137 -23.46 20.62 35.22
N ARG A 138 -23.31 21.48 34.20
CA ARG A 138 -23.56 22.92 34.33
C ARG A 138 -25.03 23.23 34.61
N ALA A 139 -25.94 22.42 34.10
CA ALA A 139 -27.38 22.54 34.34
C ALA A 139 -27.82 21.95 35.69
N GLY A 140 -26.97 21.17 36.37
CA GLY A 140 -27.32 20.49 37.63
C GLY A 140 -28.27 19.29 37.47
N THR A 141 -28.43 18.76 36.26
CA THR A 141 -29.37 17.66 35.93
C THR A 141 -28.66 16.31 35.68
N THR A 142 -27.52 16.08 36.33
CA THR A 142 -26.64 14.92 36.09
C THR A 142 -27.30 13.56 36.32
N SER A 143 -28.33 13.48 37.17
CA SER A 143 -29.04 12.22 37.45
C SER A 143 -29.77 11.62 36.24
N GLU A 144 -30.11 12.42 35.23
CA GLU A 144 -30.77 11.93 34.01
C GLU A 144 -29.77 11.32 33.02
N TYR A 145 -28.53 11.83 33.02
CA TYR A 145 -27.49 11.45 32.07
C TYR A 145 -26.58 10.32 32.58
N ILE A 146 -26.45 10.17 33.90
CA ILE A 146 -25.58 9.15 34.50
C ILE A 146 -26.32 7.81 34.53
N HIS A 147 -25.92 6.90 33.64
CA HIS A 147 -26.48 5.56 33.54
C HIS A 147 -25.39 4.49 33.41
N SER A 148 -25.64 3.29 33.95
CA SER A 148 -24.68 2.18 33.95
C SER A 148 -24.63 1.39 32.63
N GLU A 149 -25.62 1.56 31.76
CA GLU A 149 -25.79 0.92 30.46
C GLU A 149 -25.02 1.67 29.36
N PHE A 150 -24.62 1.01 28.26
CA PHE A 150 -24.12 1.72 27.09
C PHE A 150 -25.27 2.25 26.24
N VAL A 151 -25.35 3.58 26.08
CA VAL A 151 -26.35 4.23 25.22
C VAL A 151 -25.73 4.53 23.86
N PRO A 152 -26.36 4.11 22.74
CA PRO A 152 -25.87 4.36 21.40
C PRO A 152 -26.02 5.85 21.05
N ILE A 153 -25.05 6.36 20.32
CA ILE A 153 -24.98 7.76 19.93
C ILE A 153 -25.72 7.91 18.60
N PRO A 154 -26.41 9.04 18.33
CA PRO A 154 -27.19 9.21 17.11
C PRO A 154 -26.38 9.20 15.81
N ILE A 155 -25.05 9.16 15.88
CA ILE A 155 -24.17 9.12 14.71
C ILE A 155 -23.53 7.75 14.53
N LYS A 156 -23.72 7.16 13.35
CA LYS A 156 -23.03 5.95 12.93
C LYS A 156 -22.06 6.31 11.79
N PRO A 157 -20.74 6.25 12.02
CA PRO A 157 -19.76 6.49 10.95
C PRO A 157 -19.77 5.35 9.93
N GLU A 158 -19.37 5.64 8.70
CA GLU A 158 -19.23 4.65 7.64
C GLU A 158 -18.10 3.65 7.95
N GLY A 159 -18.22 2.42 7.47
CA GLY A 159 -17.21 1.37 7.72
C GLY A 159 -17.30 0.71 9.11
N VAL A 160 -18.27 1.07 9.93
CA VAL A 160 -18.52 0.46 11.25
C VAL A 160 -19.81 -0.32 11.28
N LYS A 161 -19.81 -1.52 11.89
CA LYS A 161 -20.99 -2.40 11.93
C LYS A 161 -22.10 -1.88 12.83
N THR A 162 -21.78 -1.53 14.08
CA THR A 162 -22.73 -1.06 15.10
C THR A 162 -22.45 0.39 15.48
N ALA A 163 -23.49 1.21 15.65
CA ALA A 163 -23.30 2.57 16.14
C ALA A 163 -22.48 2.57 17.44
N PRO A 164 -21.50 3.48 17.59
CA PRO A 164 -20.73 3.56 18.81
C PRO A 164 -21.63 4.00 19.97
N ALA A 165 -21.23 3.64 21.18
CA ALA A 165 -22.04 3.85 22.38
C ALA A 165 -21.17 4.35 23.53
N CYS A 166 -21.78 5.01 24.50
CA CYS A 166 -21.05 5.50 25.67
C CYS A 166 -21.88 5.34 26.94
N LYS A 167 -21.21 5.48 28.09
CA LYS A 167 -21.84 5.57 29.39
C LYS A 167 -21.04 6.48 30.32
N ALA A 168 -21.73 7.20 31.17
CA ALA A 168 -21.13 8.03 32.21
C ALA A 168 -21.51 7.48 33.58
N MET A 169 -20.54 7.34 34.47
CA MET A 169 -20.73 6.90 35.86
C MET A 169 -20.12 7.91 36.81
N ASP A 170 -20.82 8.21 37.90
CA ASP A 170 -20.25 8.95 39.02
C ASP A 170 -19.36 8.01 39.83
N ILE A 171 -18.10 8.40 40.01
CA ILE A 171 -17.11 7.67 40.80
C ILE A 171 -16.57 8.48 41.97
N SER A 172 -17.24 9.59 42.32
CA SER A 172 -16.84 10.48 43.40
C SER A 172 -16.68 9.71 44.72
N ASP A 173 -17.53 8.74 45.01
CA ASP A 173 -17.48 7.92 46.24
C ASP A 173 -16.36 6.88 46.29
N ARG A 174 -15.70 6.61 45.17
CA ARG A 174 -14.66 5.57 45.06
C ARG A 174 -13.24 6.13 44.98
N LEU A 175 -13.07 7.44 45.11
CA LEU A 175 -11.76 8.07 45.11
C LEU A 175 -10.99 7.69 46.38
N VAL A 176 -9.92 6.91 46.20
CA VAL A 176 -8.96 6.65 47.27
C VAL A 176 -8.10 7.90 47.44
N LEU A 177 -8.11 8.46 48.64
CA LEU A 177 -7.32 9.64 48.98
C LEU A 177 -5.84 9.39 48.70
N GLY A 178 -5.19 10.38 48.07
CA GLY A 178 -3.74 10.37 47.96
C GLY A 178 -3.08 10.44 49.34
N PRO A 179 -1.80 10.07 49.48
CA PRO A 179 -1.11 10.05 50.77
C PRO A 179 -1.02 11.44 51.46
N THR A 180 -1.35 12.51 50.75
CA THR A 180 -1.35 13.90 51.23
C THR A 180 -2.75 14.49 51.43
N GLU A 181 -3.83 13.78 51.10
CA GLU A 181 -5.21 14.28 51.23
C GLU A 181 -5.88 13.68 52.47
N VAL A 182 -6.27 14.53 53.42
CA VAL A 182 -6.79 14.14 54.75
C VAL A 182 -8.31 13.90 54.74
N SER A 183 -9.01 14.40 53.73
CA SER A 183 -10.47 14.23 53.57
C SER A 183 -10.85 14.34 52.11
N LYS A 184 -11.90 13.62 51.69
CA LYS A 184 -12.51 13.79 50.37
C LYS A 184 -13.07 15.21 50.26
N ASP A 185 -12.69 15.93 49.21
CA ASP A 185 -13.24 17.25 48.91
C ASP A 185 -14.70 17.08 48.43
N GLU A 186 -15.67 17.56 49.20
CA GLU A 186 -17.10 17.38 48.88
C GLU A 186 -17.53 18.15 47.62
N ASN A 187 -16.78 19.18 47.23
CA ASN A 187 -17.04 19.91 45.98
C ASN A 187 -16.39 19.24 44.75
N LEU A 188 -15.62 18.17 44.94
CA LEU A 188 -14.93 17.46 43.86
C LEU A 188 -15.80 16.31 43.34
N HIS A 189 -16.52 16.56 42.25
CA HIS A 189 -17.25 15.54 41.52
C HIS A 189 -16.37 14.92 40.44
N VAL A 190 -16.26 13.59 40.43
CA VAL A 190 -15.47 12.85 39.45
C VAL A 190 -16.37 11.90 38.70
N TYR A 191 -16.44 12.10 37.39
CA TYR A 191 -17.20 11.26 36.48
C TYR A 191 -16.25 10.46 35.60
N GLN A 192 -16.57 9.19 35.41
CA GLN A 192 -15.88 8.32 34.47
C GLN A 192 -16.78 8.08 33.27
N VAL A 193 -16.32 8.50 32.11
CA VAL A 193 -16.97 8.27 30.82
C VAL A 193 -16.28 7.09 30.15
N THR A 194 -17.07 6.11 29.74
CA THR A 194 -16.57 4.95 28.98
C THR A 194 -17.26 4.93 27.62
N ALA A 195 -16.48 4.92 26.55
CA ALA A 195 -16.97 4.83 25.18
C ALA A 195 -16.59 3.49 24.56
N ARG A 196 -17.51 2.93 23.78
CA ARG A 196 -17.38 1.71 23.01
C ARG A 196 -17.44 2.03 21.53
N GLY A 197 -16.40 1.68 20.80
CA GLY A 197 -16.38 1.67 19.34
C GLY A 197 -16.30 0.24 18.82
N THR A 198 -16.99 -0.03 17.72
CA THR A 198 -16.92 -1.31 16.99
C THR A 198 -16.32 -1.03 15.63
N GLY A 199 -15.51 -1.95 15.11
CA GLY A 199 -14.95 -1.84 13.77
C GLY A 199 -15.93 -2.31 12.67
N PRO A 200 -15.42 -2.68 11.49
CA PRO A 200 -16.23 -3.22 10.39
C PRO A 200 -16.92 -4.54 10.73
N THR A 201 -16.40 -5.25 11.74
CA THR A 201 -16.94 -6.53 12.22
C THR A 201 -17.22 -6.44 13.72
N ASP A 202 -18.13 -7.27 14.25
CA ASP A 202 -18.45 -7.32 15.69
C ASP A 202 -17.31 -7.90 16.54
N LEU A 203 -16.28 -8.46 15.90
CA LEU A 203 -15.13 -9.06 16.57
C LEU A 203 -14.11 -8.00 17.02
N THR A 204 -14.08 -6.86 16.34
CA THR A 204 -13.18 -5.76 16.62
C THR A 204 -13.90 -4.71 17.45
N VAL A 205 -13.72 -4.74 18.78
CA VAL A 205 -14.33 -3.79 19.71
C VAL A 205 -13.24 -3.10 20.53
N VAL A 206 -13.32 -1.78 20.62
CA VAL A 206 -12.40 -0.93 21.39
C VAL A 206 -13.19 -0.17 22.45
N MET A 207 -12.63 -0.11 23.65
CA MET A 207 -13.18 0.66 24.78
C MET A 207 -12.20 1.76 25.15
N LEU A 208 -12.70 2.99 25.25
CA LEU A 208 -11.95 4.14 25.77
C LEU A 208 -12.57 4.59 27.08
N GLN A 209 -11.73 5.05 27.99
CA GLN A 209 -12.14 5.56 29.27
C GLN A 209 -11.50 6.92 29.52
N SER A 210 -12.31 7.87 29.97
CA SER A 210 -11.88 9.20 30.39
C SER A 210 -12.44 9.50 31.77
N SER A 211 -11.64 10.12 32.61
CA SER A 211 -12.07 10.61 33.93
C SER A 211 -12.11 12.14 33.90
N LEU A 212 -13.28 12.70 34.10
CA LEU A 212 -13.49 14.14 34.20
C LEU A 212 -13.65 14.51 35.67
N ARG A 213 -12.94 15.56 36.09
CA ARG A 213 -13.02 16.09 37.45
C ARG A 213 -13.60 17.49 37.39
N PHE A 214 -14.65 17.74 38.15
CA PHE A 214 -15.29 19.03 38.26
C PHE A 214 -15.26 19.47 39.72
N LYS A 215 -14.94 20.75 39.91
CA LYS A 215 -15.05 21.42 41.20
C LYS A 215 -16.13 22.47 41.05
N ILE A 216 -17.27 22.26 41.70
CA ILE A 216 -18.43 23.16 41.66
C ILE A 216 -18.40 24.00 42.94
#